data_AF-A0A7R9XWV0-F1
#
_entry.id   AF-A0A7R9XWV0-F1
#
_cell.length_a   1.000
_cell.length_b   1.000
_cell.length_c   1.000
_cell.angle_alpha   90.00
_cell.angle_beta   90.00
_cell.angle_gamma   90.00
#
_symmetry.space_group_name_H-M   'P 1'
#
loop_
_entity.id
_entity.type
_entity.pdbx_description
1 polymer ?
#
loop_
_entity_poly.entity_id
_entity_poly.type
_entity_poly.pdbx_seq_one_letter_code
_entity_poly.pdbx_strand_id
1 'polypeptide(L)'
;RGAGRAAAPGPSQAAAFGCFAQSAEALLALLREHRRAQPQMTALLLKTIEETVDAHASSLEPPQLEQMVRFVQETLTAYMGGERTLADGAAAGEGGRLHAEANAEAYRELKSLLRTLSHLSARDLTNGGSESCAGVARTVFFGINMLLPRISSELLAFPKLCQAYFTLLSFAFEVYPAHVCALPLECFGALAGTLEYGLGHANRQVSHATLQAVGSLALVQCAARGVVGVSVEGVASGRSQGLPPAASADGRPLLAHFLRALVGRLLGVASRGAAAATPQGGGESVGSAEAERDFAECASDAMLALVLAEQAAFGGLCEE
;
A
#
# COMPACT_ATOMS: atom_id res chain seq x y z
N ARG A 1 -13.63 -20.45 -8.74
CA ARG A 1 -12.34 -20.99 -8.21
C ARG A 1 -11.74 -22.06 -9.11
N GLY A 2 -12.28 -23.28 -9.18
CA GLY A 2 -11.70 -24.36 -10.01
C GLY A 2 -11.54 -24.01 -11.49
N ALA A 3 -12.57 -23.42 -12.11
CA ALA A 3 -12.53 -22.98 -13.50
C ALA A 3 -11.50 -21.86 -13.77
N GLY A 4 -11.30 -20.93 -12.82
CA GLY A 4 -10.31 -19.86 -12.95
C GLY A 4 -8.87 -20.40 -12.94
N ARG A 5 -8.57 -21.34 -12.03
CA ARG A 5 -7.23 -21.97 -11.96
C ARG A 5 -6.91 -22.89 -13.14
N ALA A 6 -7.93 -23.44 -13.80
CA ALA A 6 -7.77 -24.35 -14.94
C ALA A 6 -7.61 -23.60 -16.28
N ALA A 7 -7.75 -22.28 -16.29
CA ALA A 7 -7.61 -21.47 -17.49
C ALA A 7 -6.13 -21.39 -17.91
N ALA A 8 -5.73 -22.23 -18.85
CA ALA A 8 -4.48 -22.04 -19.59
C ALA A 8 -4.64 -20.87 -20.59
N PRO A 9 -3.55 -20.14 -20.92
CA PRO A 9 -3.61 -19.05 -21.89
C PRO A 9 -4.13 -19.57 -23.24
N GLY A 10 -5.19 -18.93 -23.76
CA GLY A 10 -5.84 -19.33 -25.02
C GLY A 10 -7.39 -19.33 -24.95
N PRO A 11 -8.08 -20.15 -25.78
CA PRO A 11 -9.54 -20.11 -25.91
C PRO A 11 -10.29 -20.54 -24.64
N SER A 12 -9.69 -21.40 -23.82
CA SER A 12 -10.25 -21.82 -22.53
C SER A 12 -10.29 -20.66 -21.52
N GLN A 13 -9.32 -19.75 -21.55
CA GLN A 13 -9.31 -18.55 -20.73
C GLN A 13 -10.43 -17.59 -21.11
N ALA A 14 -10.62 -17.33 -22.41
CA ALA A 14 -11.69 -16.45 -22.88
C ALA A 14 -13.07 -16.98 -22.45
N ALA A 15 -13.28 -18.29 -22.52
CA ALA A 15 -14.49 -18.93 -22.03
C ALA A 15 -14.65 -18.81 -20.50
N ALA A 16 -13.57 -19.05 -19.74
CA ALA A 16 -13.58 -18.93 -18.28
C ALA A 16 -13.88 -17.49 -17.83
N PHE A 17 -13.27 -16.49 -18.47
CA PHE A 17 -13.55 -15.08 -18.22
C PHE A 17 -14.99 -14.72 -18.62
N GLY A 18 -15.50 -15.26 -19.74
CA GLY A 18 -16.90 -15.10 -20.14
C GLY A 18 -17.89 -15.60 -19.09
N CYS A 19 -17.64 -16.77 -18.49
CA CYS A 19 -18.45 -17.29 -17.38
C CYS A 19 -18.35 -16.39 -16.13
N PHE A 20 -17.17 -15.86 -15.83
CA PHE A 20 -17.01 -14.89 -14.76
C PHE A 20 -17.82 -13.61 -15.04
N ALA A 21 -17.71 -13.04 -16.23
CA ALA A 21 -18.43 -11.83 -16.62
C ALA A 21 -19.95 -12.00 -16.47
N GLN A 22 -20.49 -13.16 -16.82
CA GLN A 22 -21.92 -13.48 -16.64
C GLN A 22 -22.33 -13.61 -15.17
N SER A 23 -21.42 -14.01 -14.29
CA SER A 23 -21.68 -14.19 -12.85
C SER A 23 -21.28 -12.99 -12.00
N ALA A 24 -20.61 -11.99 -12.57
CA ALA A 24 -20.08 -10.82 -11.88
C ALA A 24 -21.17 -10.05 -11.10
N GLU A 25 -22.30 -9.74 -11.74
CA GLU A 25 -23.39 -9.02 -11.08
C GLU A 25 -23.99 -9.81 -9.91
N ALA A 26 -24.16 -11.13 -10.07
CA ALA A 26 -24.66 -12.00 -9.01
C ALA A 26 -23.68 -12.08 -7.84
N LEU A 27 -22.37 -12.15 -8.10
CA LEU A 27 -21.33 -12.12 -7.06
C LEU A 27 -21.35 -10.80 -6.29
N LEU A 28 -21.55 -9.67 -6.97
CA LEU A 28 -21.69 -8.36 -6.32
C LEU A 28 -22.98 -8.26 -5.51
N ALA A 29 -24.09 -8.79 -6.00
CA ALA A 29 -25.35 -8.83 -5.26
C ALA A 29 -25.20 -9.64 -3.97
N LEU A 30 -24.61 -10.84 -4.05
CA LEU A 30 -24.32 -11.69 -2.89
C LEU A 30 -23.36 -11.00 -1.90
N LEU A 31 -22.34 -10.30 -2.40
CA LEU A 31 -21.43 -9.54 -1.55
C LEU A 31 -22.18 -8.43 -0.79
N ARG A 32 -23.05 -7.68 -1.47
CA ARG A 32 -23.86 -6.61 -0.87
C ARG A 32 -24.84 -7.15 0.17
N GLU A 33 -25.48 -8.29 -0.10
CA GLU A 33 -26.47 -8.92 0.78
C GLU A 33 -25.84 -9.54 2.03
N HIS A 34 -24.78 -10.35 1.85
CA HIS A 34 -24.23 -11.15 2.94
C HIS A 34 -23.11 -10.46 3.74
N ARG A 35 -22.65 -9.29 3.31
CA ARG A 35 -21.62 -8.48 3.98
C ARG A 35 -21.78 -8.36 5.50
N ARG A 36 -23.03 -8.16 5.97
CA ARG A 36 -23.32 -7.89 7.39
C ARG A 36 -23.67 -9.15 8.17
N ALA A 37 -24.35 -10.10 7.52
CA ALA A 37 -24.94 -11.26 8.19
C ALA A 37 -23.97 -12.45 8.28
N GLN A 38 -23.05 -12.60 7.32
CA GLN A 38 -22.21 -13.80 7.20
C GLN A 38 -20.78 -13.45 6.75
N PRO A 39 -19.88 -13.10 7.69
CA PRO A 39 -18.50 -12.71 7.37
C PRO A 39 -17.70 -13.84 6.69
N GLN A 40 -18.01 -15.09 6.99
CA GLN A 40 -17.41 -16.24 6.32
C GLN A 40 -17.74 -16.28 4.82
N MET A 41 -18.99 -15.94 4.47
CA MET A 41 -19.43 -15.85 3.08
C MET A 41 -18.73 -14.68 2.38
N THR A 42 -18.65 -13.52 3.02
CA THR A 42 -17.91 -12.36 2.52
C THR A 42 -16.45 -12.70 2.24
N ALA A 43 -15.75 -13.32 3.19
CA ALA A 43 -14.36 -13.75 3.00
C ALA A 43 -14.20 -14.76 1.86
N LEU A 44 -15.16 -15.69 1.68
CA LEU A 44 -15.15 -16.64 0.58
C LEU A 44 -15.40 -15.97 -0.78
N LEU A 45 -16.31 -15.01 -0.85
CA LEU A 45 -16.60 -14.24 -2.06
C LEU A 45 -15.37 -13.42 -2.46
N LEU A 46 -14.79 -12.65 -1.54
CA LEU A 46 -13.59 -11.85 -1.77
C LEU A 46 -12.41 -12.72 -2.22
N LYS A 47 -12.18 -13.86 -1.55
CA LYS A 47 -11.13 -14.80 -1.97
C LYS A 47 -11.40 -15.41 -3.34
N THR A 48 -12.66 -15.59 -3.73
CA THR A 48 -13.00 -16.07 -5.08
C THR A 48 -12.70 -15.01 -6.12
N ILE A 49 -13.00 -13.74 -5.81
CA ILE A 49 -12.67 -12.60 -6.66
C ILE A 49 -11.15 -12.47 -6.83
N GLU A 50 -10.40 -12.54 -5.72
CA GLU A 50 -8.94 -12.53 -5.73
C GLU A 50 -8.35 -13.59 -6.66
N GLU A 51 -8.78 -14.85 -6.52
CA GLU A 51 -8.29 -15.95 -7.37
C GLU A 51 -8.66 -15.77 -8.85
N THR A 52 -9.81 -15.15 -9.15
CA THR A 52 -10.22 -14.84 -10.52
C THR A 52 -9.36 -13.73 -11.13
N VAL A 53 -9.06 -12.68 -10.35
CA VAL A 53 -8.19 -11.59 -10.81
C VAL A 53 -6.77 -12.12 -11.02
N ASP A 54 -6.23 -12.91 -10.09
CA ASP A 54 -4.90 -13.54 -10.22
C ASP A 54 -4.82 -14.43 -11.48
N ALA A 55 -5.85 -15.22 -11.76
CA ALA A 55 -5.87 -16.13 -12.91
C ALA A 55 -5.97 -15.44 -14.27
N HIS A 56 -6.50 -14.22 -14.33
CA HIS A 56 -6.85 -13.59 -15.61
C HIS A 56 -6.11 -12.26 -15.87
N ALA A 57 -5.82 -11.44 -14.85
CA ALA A 57 -5.38 -10.06 -15.02
C ALA A 57 -4.20 -9.88 -15.99
N SER A 58 -3.21 -10.78 -15.96
CA SER A 58 -2.00 -10.73 -16.77
C SER A 58 -2.23 -10.92 -18.28
N SER A 59 -3.33 -11.55 -18.69
CA SER A 59 -3.54 -12.05 -20.05
C SER A 59 -4.85 -11.58 -20.69
N LEU A 60 -5.61 -10.70 -20.02
CA LEU A 60 -6.83 -10.12 -20.58
C LEU A 60 -6.54 -9.12 -21.70
N GLU A 61 -7.39 -9.08 -22.71
CA GLU A 61 -7.42 -8.01 -23.71
C GLU A 61 -7.89 -6.69 -23.09
N PRO A 62 -7.55 -5.51 -23.66
CA PRO A 62 -7.92 -4.21 -23.11
C PRO A 62 -9.41 -4.04 -22.71
N PRO A 63 -10.41 -4.41 -23.53
CA PRO A 63 -11.82 -4.26 -23.14
C PRO A 63 -12.23 -5.18 -21.99
N GLN A 64 -11.64 -6.37 -21.91
CA GLN A 64 -11.89 -7.30 -20.82
C GLN A 64 -11.20 -6.85 -19.53
N LEU A 65 -10.03 -6.22 -19.64
CA LEU A 65 -9.36 -5.60 -18.50
C LEU A 65 -10.19 -4.45 -17.94
N GLU A 66 -10.73 -3.57 -18.78
CA GLU A 66 -11.63 -2.49 -18.33
C GLU A 66 -12.84 -3.04 -17.57
N GLN A 67 -13.44 -4.12 -18.06
CA GLN A 67 -14.52 -4.81 -17.36
C GLN A 67 -14.08 -5.36 -16.00
N MET A 68 -12.90 -5.97 -15.92
CA MET A 68 -12.34 -6.46 -14.65
C MET A 68 -12.04 -5.31 -13.68
N VAL A 69 -11.45 -4.23 -14.16
CA VAL A 69 -11.15 -3.02 -13.40
C VAL A 69 -12.43 -2.44 -12.80
N ARG A 70 -13.47 -2.27 -13.61
CA ARG A 70 -14.78 -1.80 -13.14
C ARG A 70 -15.37 -2.73 -12.08
N PHE A 71 -15.31 -4.04 -12.31
CA PHE A 71 -15.79 -5.02 -11.34
C PHE A 71 -15.03 -4.93 -9.99
N VAL A 72 -13.71 -4.75 -10.02
CA VAL A 72 -12.91 -4.57 -8.79
C VAL A 72 -13.29 -3.27 -8.06
N GLN A 73 -13.51 -2.17 -8.78
CA GLN A 73 -14.01 -0.92 -8.19
C GLN A 73 -15.38 -1.09 -7.54
N GLU A 74 -16.30 -1.79 -8.20
CA GLU A 74 -17.63 -2.09 -7.67
C GLU A 74 -17.56 -3.02 -6.46
N THR A 75 -16.62 -3.98 -6.46
CA THR A 75 -16.34 -4.86 -5.31
C THR A 75 -15.83 -4.08 -4.11
N LEU A 76 -14.85 -3.20 -4.31
CA LEU A 76 -14.32 -2.33 -3.26
C LEU A 76 -15.42 -1.44 -2.69
N THR A 77 -16.22 -0.81 -3.55
CA THR A 77 -17.34 0.04 -3.14
C THR A 77 -18.40 -0.76 -2.38
N ALA A 78 -18.77 -1.94 -2.88
CA ALA A 78 -19.70 -2.86 -2.22
C ALA A 78 -19.18 -3.37 -0.86
N TYR A 79 -17.87 -3.52 -0.70
CA TYR A 79 -17.21 -3.81 0.57
C TYR A 79 -17.04 -2.58 1.47
N MET A 80 -17.14 -1.34 0.97
CA MET A 80 -16.98 -0.12 1.77
C MET A 80 -18.30 0.51 2.22
N GLY A 81 -19.36 0.45 1.41
CA GLY A 81 -20.68 1.06 1.62
C GLY A 81 -21.56 0.54 2.77
N GLY A 82 -20.96 0.00 3.83
CA GLY A 82 -21.66 -0.51 5.00
C GLY A 82 -20.78 -0.28 6.21
N GLU A 83 -21.05 0.76 6.97
CA GLU A 83 -20.43 0.93 8.27
C GLU A 83 -20.57 -0.36 9.08
N ARG A 84 -19.47 -1.12 9.24
CA ARG A 84 -19.26 -1.88 10.47
C ARG A 84 -18.94 -0.79 11.47
N THR A 85 -19.97 -0.23 12.09
CA THR A 85 -19.81 0.69 13.21
C THR A 85 -19.15 -0.12 14.32
N LEU A 86 -17.82 -0.07 14.39
CA LEU A 86 -17.03 -0.56 15.52
C LEU A 86 -17.10 0.47 16.66
N ALA A 87 -18.31 0.92 16.97
CA ALA A 87 -18.61 1.87 18.03
C ALA A 87 -20.01 1.55 18.55
N ASP A 88 -20.09 0.59 19.47
CA ASP A 88 -20.62 0.86 20.80
C ASP A 88 -20.60 -0.39 21.68
N GLY A 89 -19.89 -0.27 22.80
CA GLY A 89 -20.12 -1.00 24.06
C GLY A 89 -20.17 -2.52 24.05
N ALA A 90 -19.08 -3.18 24.48
CA ALA A 90 -19.22 -4.44 25.22
C ALA A 90 -18.10 -4.59 26.24
N ALA A 91 -18.53 -4.67 27.50
CA ALA A 91 -17.71 -4.79 28.70
C ALA A 91 -16.76 -6.01 28.67
N ALA A 92 -15.71 -5.89 29.47
CA ALA A 92 -14.62 -6.84 29.65
C ALA A 92 -15.11 -8.29 29.91
N GLY A 93 -14.64 -9.22 29.07
CA GLY A 93 -14.87 -10.66 29.21
C GLY A 93 -15.12 -11.36 27.87
N GLU A 94 -16.35 -11.24 27.35
CA GLU A 94 -16.78 -11.87 26.08
C GLU A 94 -16.55 -10.97 24.86
N GLY A 95 -16.54 -9.65 25.06
CA GLY A 95 -16.25 -8.66 24.01
C GLY A 95 -14.87 -8.85 23.39
N GLY A 96 -13.87 -9.31 24.17
CA GLY A 96 -12.52 -9.55 23.66
C GLY A 96 -12.43 -10.70 22.65
N ARG A 97 -13.17 -11.79 22.86
CA ARG A 97 -13.20 -12.92 21.91
C ARG A 97 -13.97 -12.56 20.65
N LEU A 98 -15.14 -11.93 20.77
CA LEU A 98 -15.92 -11.46 19.63
C LEU A 98 -15.15 -10.42 18.81
N HIS A 99 -14.44 -9.51 19.47
CA HIS A 99 -13.57 -8.52 18.84
C HIS A 99 -12.37 -9.16 18.14
N ALA A 100 -11.72 -10.15 18.76
CA ALA A 100 -10.63 -10.90 18.13
C ALA A 100 -11.09 -11.69 16.90
N GLU A 101 -12.27 -12.32 16.97
CA GLU A 101 -12.89 -13.03 15.85
C GLU A 101 -13.24 -12.05 14.70
N ALA A 102 -13.83 -10.90 15.03
CA ALA A 102 -14.12 -9.85 14.06
C ALA A 102 -12.85 -9.30 13.40
N ASN A 103 -11.78 -9.09 14.16
CA ASN A 103 -10.47 -8.68 13.64
C ASN A 103 -9.85 -9.76 12.76
N ALA A 104 -9.97 -11.04 13.10
CA ALA A 104 -9.45 -12.14 12.29
C ALA A 104 -10.21 -12.29 10.95
N GLU A 105 -11.50 -11.94 10.93
CA GLU A 105 -12.31 -11.88 9.71
C GLU A 105 -11.97 -10.67 8.85
N ALA A 106 -11.93 -9.48 9.45
CA ALA A 106 -11.50 -8.26 8.77
C ALA A 106 -10.09 -8.41 8.19
N TYR A 107 -9.17 -9.06 8.91
CA TYR A 107 -7.84 -9.43 8.41
C TYR A 107 -7.92 -10.25 7.11
N ARG A 108 -8.75 -11.30 7.07
CA ARG A 108 -8.90 -12.16 5.88
C ARG A 108 -9.49 -11.39 4.71
N GLU A 109 -10.51 -10.58 4.96
CA GLU A 109 -11.20 -9.76 3.97
C GLU A 109 -10.26 -8.71 3.38
N LEU A 110 -9.63 -7.88 4.22
CA LEU A 110 -8.70 -6.83 3.81
C LEU A 110 -7.49 -7.39 3.07
N LYS A 111 -6.92 -8.50 3.55
CA LYS A 111 -5.81 -9.16 2.87
C LYS A 111 -6.19 -9.60 1.46
N SER A 112 -7.40 -10.12 1.28
CA SER A 112 -7.88 -10.56 -0.04
C SER A 112 -8.06 -9.38 -0.99
N LEU A 113 -8.56 -8.24 -0.49
CA LEU A 113 -8.68 -7.00 -1.26
C LEU A 113 -7.32 -6.43 -1.65
N LEU A 114 -6.35 -6.38 -0.73
CA LEU A 114 -4.99 -5.93 -1.02
C LEU A 114 -4.31 -6.82 -2.06
N ARG A 115 -4.49 -8.15 -1.95
CA ARG A 115 -3.98 -9.09 -2.96
C ARG A 115 -4.65 -8.89 -4.31
N THR A 116 -5.96 -8.69 -4.34
CA THR A 116 -6.70 -8.39 -5.58
C THR A 116 -6.13 -7.17 -6.28
N LEU A 117 -5.87 -6.08 -5.55
CA LEU A 117 -5.21 -4.88 -6.10
C LEU A 117 -3.80 -5.17 -6.60
N SER A 118 -3.03 -5.98 -5.86
CA SER A 118 -1.66 -6.37 -6.23
C SER A 118 -1.63 -7.23 -7.51
N HIS A 119 -2.55 -8.17 -7.65
CA HIS A 119 -2.67 -9.02 -8.84
C HIS A 119 -3.09 -8.20 -10.06
N LEU A 120 -3.97 -7.21 -9.86
CA LEU A 120 -4.37 -6.27 -10.92
C LEU A 120 -3.19 -5.40 -11.37
N SER A 121 -2.37 -4.92 -10.43
CA SER A 121 -1.25 -4.03 -10.69
C SER A 121 -0.02 -4.74 -11.26
N ALA A 122 0.16 -6.04 -10.98
CA ALA A 122 1.27 -6.85 -11.49
C ALA A 122 1.32 -6.94 -13.03
N ARG A 123 0.17 -6.77 -13.70
CA ARG A 123 0.09 -6.69 -15.17
C ARG A 123 0.86 -5.49 -15.74
N ASP A 124 0.87 -4.36 -15.04
CA ASP A 124 1.44 -3.13 -15.60
C ASP A 124 2.98 -3.17 -15.65
N LEU A 125 3.61 -4.07 -14.88
CA LEU A 125 5.03 -4.37 -15.00
C LEU A 125 5.43 -4.86 -16.39
N THR A 126 4.52 -5.49 -17.14
CA THR A 126 4.82 -6.07 -18.45
C THR A 126 4.39 -5.18 -19.63
N ASN A 127 3.55 -4.17 -19.39
CA ASN A 127 2.81 -3.48 -20.45
C ASN A 127 3.14 -1.97 -20.62
N GLY A 128 4.14 -1.44 -19.92
CA GLY A 128 4.82 -0.18 -20.26
C GLY A 128 3.92 1.02 -20.55
N GLY A 129 3.10 1.44 -19.59
CA GLY A 129 2.50 2.78 -19.59
C GLY A 129 1.36 3.05 -20.58
N SER A 130 0.71 2.03 -21.14
CA SER A 130 -0.47 2.21 -22.01
C SER A 130 -1.67 2.89 -21.31
N GLU A 131 -2.64 3.44 -22.06
CA GLU A 131 -3.88 4.01 -21.47
C GLU A 131 -4.65 3.01 -20.60
N SER A 132 -4.50 1.71 -20.87
CA SER A 132 -5.06 0.61 -20.07
C SER A 132 -4.47 0.57 -18.64
N CYS A 133 -3.20 0.98 -18.48
CA CYS A 133 -2.52 1.10 -17.18
C CYS A 133 -3.08 2.27 -16.34
N ALA A 134 -3.63 3.31 -16.97
CA ALA A 134 -4.24 4.43 -16.24
C ALA A 134 -5.51 4.00 -15.48
N GLY A 135 -6.32 3.10 -16.06
CA GLY A 135 -7.49 2.53 -15.38
C GLY A 135 -7.12 1.68 -14.16
N VAL A 136 -6.05 0.88 -14.30
CA VAL A 136 -5.51 0.07 -13.21
C VAL A 136 -4.94 0.96 -12.10
N ALA A 137 -4.06 1.91 -12.43
CA ALA A 137 -3.46 2.83 -11.48
C ALA A 137 -4.51 3.60 -10.64
N ARG A 138 -5.53 4.17 -11.30
CA ARG A 138 -6.65 4.84 -10.61
C ARG A 138 -7.37 3.90 -9.65
N THR A 139 -7.57 2.65 -10.04
CA THR A 139 -8.25 1.64 -9.22
C THR A 139 -7.42 1.21 -8.03
N VAL A 140 -6.10 1.07 -8.19
CA VAL A 140 -5.17 0.79 -7.11
C VAL A 140 -5.19 1.91 -6.07
N PHE A 141 -5.03 3.17 -6.47
CA PHE A 141 -5.08 4.29 -5.53
C PHE A 141 -6.46 4.48 -4.90
N PHE A 142 -7.54 4.29 -5.67
CA PHE A 142 -8.90 4.27 -5.13
C PHE A 142 -9.06 3.20 -4.05
N GLY A 143 -8.59 1.98 -4.33
CA GLY A 143 -8.64 0.86 -3.38
C GLY A 143 -7.80 1.10 -2.14
N ILE A 144 -6.55 1.56 -2.27
CA ILE A 144 -5.69 1.89 -1.12
C ILE A 144 -6.36 2.95 -0.23
N ASN A 145 -6.89 4.03 -0.82
CA ASN A 145 -7.54 5.10 -0.07
C ASN A 145 -8.83 4.63 0.64
N MET A 146 -9.58 3.72 0.00
CA MET A 146 -10.75 3.11 0.61
C MET A 146 -10.40 2.17 1.77
N LEU A 147 -9.33 1.39 1.62
CA LEU A 147 -8.91 0.42 2.63
C LEU A 147 -8.22 1.07 3.82
N LEU A 148 -7.56 2.23 3.64
CA LEU A 148 -6.79 2.90 4.68
C LEU A 148 -7.59 3.16 5.98
N PRO A 149 -8.81 3.76 5.96
CA PRO A 149 -9.62 3.92 7.17
C PRO A 149 -10.08 2.61 7.82
N ARG A 150 -10.03 1.48 7.12
CA ARG A 150 -10.42 0.16 7.65
C ARG A 150 -9.26 -0.61 8.25
N ILE A 151 -8.03 -0.22 7.97
CA ILE A 151 -6.82 -0.82 8.52
C ILE A 151 -6.52 -0.11 9.86
N SER A 152 -6.98 -0.67 10.97
CA SER A 152 -6.67 -0.19 12.31
C SER A 152 -5.25 -0.58 12.74
N SER A 153 -4.73 0.08 13.78
CA SER A 153 -3.46 -0.30 14.42
C SER A 153 -3.44 -1.75 14.90
N GLU A 154 -4.58 -2.25 15.40
CA GLU A 154 -4.75 -3.65 15.80
C GLU A 154 -4.64 -4.61 14.61
N LEU A 155 -5.16 -4.21 13.43
CA LEU A 155 -5.05 -5.02 12.22
C LEU A 155 -3.62 -4.99 11.64
N LEU A 156 -2.88 -3.90 11.83
CA LEU A 156 -1.46 -3.82 11.47
C LEU A 156 -0.58 -4.70 12.35
N ALA A 157 -1.06 -5.13 13.53
CA ALA A 157 -0.36 -6.12 14.34
C ALA A 157 -0.24 -7.49 13.63
N PHE A 158 -1.08 -7.78 12.63
CA PHE A 158 -0.95 -8.97 11.79
C PHE A 158 0.15 -8.77 10.74
N PRO A 159 1.34 -9.42 10.85
CA PRO A 159 2.51 -9.06 10.04
C PRO A 159 2.28 -9.21 8.54
N LYS A 160 1.53 -10.26 8.14
CA LYS A 160 1.23 -10.54 6.73
C LYS A 160 0.32 -9.50 6.09
N LEU A 161 -0.56 -8.84 6.86
CA LEU A 161 -1.43 -7.77 6.35
C LEU A 161 -0.62 -6.49 6.21
N CYS A 162 0.13 -6.15 7.25
CA CYS A 162 1.02 -4.99 7.26
C CYS A 162 2.02 -5.04 6.09
N GLN A 163 2.72 -6.16 5.90
CA GLN A 163 3.62 -6.36 4.77
C GLN A 163 2.91 -6.20 3.43
N ALA A 164 1.77 -6.87 3.23
CA ALA A 164 1.03 -6.79 1.96
C ALA A 164 0.61 -5.36 1.62
N TYR A 165 0.22 -4.59 2.64
CA TYR A 165 -0.17 -3.20 2.48
C TYR A 165 0.99 -2.30 2.06
N PHE A 166 2.12 -2.36 2.79
CA PHE A 166 3.30 -1.55 2.48
C PHE A 166 3.97 -1.96 1.17
N THR A 167 4.00 -3.25 0.83
CA THR A 167 4.50 -3.71 -0.48
C THR A 167 3.66 -3.16 -1.62
N LEU A 168 2.32 -3.21 -1.52
CA LEU A 168 1.45 -2.63 -2.54
C LEU A 168 1.62 -1.11 -2.64
N LEU A 169 1.72 -0.42 -1.51
CA LEU A 169 1.91 1.03 -1.47
C LEU A 169 3.23 1.44 -2.14
N SER A 170 4.34 0.79 -1.78
CA SER A 170 5.64 1.03 -2.39
C SER A 170 5.60 0.80 -3.90
N PHE A 171 5.04 -0.33 -4.31
CA PHE A 171 4.88 -0.67 -5.73
C PHE A 171 4.08 0.39 -6.48
N ALA A 172 2.95 0.86 -5.92
CA ALA A 172 2.10 1.86 -6.56
C ALA A 172 2.81 3.20 -6.74
N PHE A 173 3.67 3.61 -5.79
CA PHE A 173 4.46 4.83 -5.91
C PHE A 173 5.59 4.73 -6.92
N GLU A 174 6.18 3.54 -7.08
CA GLU A 174 7.23 3.28 -8.06
C GLU A 174 6.67 3.20 -9.48
N VAL A 175 5.56 2.49 -9.68
CA VAL A 175 5.02 2.17 -11.01
C VAL A 175 4.08 3.24 -11.56
N TYR A 176 3.43 4.03 -10.69
CA TYR A 176 2.43 5.03 -11.12
C TYR A 176 2.76 6.47 -10.69
N PRO A 177 3.97 6.97 -10.96
CA PRO A 177 4.43 8.27 -10.46
C PRO A 177 3.55 9.45 -10.92
N ALA A 178 3.06 9.43 -12.17
CA ALA A 178 2.15 10.45 -12.68
C ALA A 178 0.82 10.53 -11.90
N HIS A 179 0.32 9.38 -11.44
CA HIS A 179 -0.91 9.32 -10.65
C HIS A 179 -0.68 9.80 -9.22
N VAL A 180 0.50 9.53 -8.65
CA VAL A 180 0.90 10.07 -7.34
C VAL A 180 0.92 11.60 -7.34
N CYS A 181 1.51 12.21 -8.38
CA CYS A 181 1.51 13.67 -8.53
C CYS A 181 0.11 14.27 -8.66
N ALA A 182 -0.85 13.50 -9.18
CA ALA A 182 -2.24 13.92 -9.37
C ALA A 182 -3.16 13.57 -8.19
N LEU A 183 -2.64 12.99 -7.09
CA LEU A 183 -3.47 12.65 -5.93
C LEU A 183 -4.00 13.90 -5.23
N PRO A 184 -5.26 13.87 -4.73
CA PRO A 184 -5.76 14.90 -3.83
C PRO A 184 -4.89 15.04 -2.58
N LEU A 185 -4.73 16.27 -2.09
CA LEU A 185 -3.87 16.56 -0.93
C LEU A 185 -4.24 15.75 0.31
N GLU A 186 -5.53 15.57 0.59
CA GLU A 186 -6.01 14.77 1.72
C GLU A 186 -5.58 13.30 1.62
N CYS A 187 -5.75 12.70 0.44
CA CYS A 187 -5.33 11.32 0.19
C CYS A 187 -3.81 11.18 0.33
N PHE A 188 -3.06 12.10 -0.28
CA PHE A 188 -1.60 12.08 -0.20
C PHE A 188 -1.10 12.27 1.24
N GLY A 189 -1.72 13.15 2.03
CA GLY A 189 -1.42 13.34 3.44
C GLY A 189 -1.67 12.08 4.28
N ALA A 190 -2.76 11.37 4.02
CA ALA A 190 -3.07 10.11 4.71
C ALA A 190 -2.05 9.00 4.37
N LEU A 191 -1.59 8.93 3.13
CA LEU A 191 -0.50 8.03 2.72
C LEU A 191 0.86 8.47 3.29
N ALA A 192 1.11 9.76 3.40
CA ALA A 192 2.31 10.30 4.03
C ALA A 192 2.40 9.88 5.52
N GLY A 193 1.32 10.03 6.28
CA GLY A 193 1.27 9.56 7.67
C GLY A 193 1.42 8.03 7.79
N THR A 194 0.94 7.29 6.80
CA THR A 194 1.18 5.83 6.71
C THR A 194 2.66 5.50 6.53
N LEU A 195 3.37 6.26 5.67
CA LEU A 195 4.82 6.10 5.49
C LEU A 195 5.61 6.49 6.74
N GLU A 196 5.20 7.54 7.47
CA GLU A 196 5.79 7.88 8.77
C GLU A 196 5.69 6.71 9.75
N TYR A 197 4.52 6.06 9.84
CA TYR A 197 4.34 4.85 10.64
C TYR A 197 5.26 3.70 10.18
N GLY A 198 5.35 3.46 8.87
CA GLY A 198 6.17 2.39 8.31
C GLY A 198 7.68 2.57 8.53
N LEU A 199 8.14 3.83 8.53
CA LEU A 199 9.56 4.15 8.72
C LEU A 199 10.02 3.79 10.12
N GLY A 200 9.17 3.93 11.15
CA GLY A 200 9.46 3.56 12.54
C GLY A 200 9.19 2.09 12.88
N HIS A 201 8.72 1.29 11.93
CA HIS A 201 8.23 -0.06 12.22
C HIS A 201 9.36 -1.04 12.59
N ALA A 202 9.09 -2.00 13.49
CA ALA A 202 10.07 -3.00 13.91
C ALA A 202 10.32 -4.09 12.84
N ASN A 203 9.33 -4.32 11.96
CA ASN A 203 9.44 -5.30 10.89
C ASN A 203 10.28 -4.76 9.72
N ARG A 204 11.44 -5.38 9.47
CA ARG A 204 12.37 -5.01 8.38
C ARG A 204 11.69 -4.83 7.03
N GLN A 205 10.77 -5.73 6.66
CA GLN A 205 10.12 -5.69 5.35
C GLN A 205 9.20 -4.48 5.19
N VAL A 206 8.57 -4.03 6.29
CA VAL A 206 7.72 -2.85 6.32
C VAL A 206 8.56 -1.59 6.19
N SER A 207 9.66 -1.49 6.96
CA SER A 207 10.57 -0.35 6.86
C SER A 207 11.27 -0.29 5.50
N HIS A 208 11.69 -1.43 4.95
CA HIS A 208 12.27 -1.50 3.61
C HIS A 208 11.28 -1.03 2.53
N ALA A 209 10.05 -1.57 2.52
CA ALA A 209 9.03 -1.12 1.56
C ALA A 209 8.69 0.37 1.73
N THR A 210 8.71 0.89 2.97
CA THR A 210 8.54 2.32 3.23
C THR A 210 9.69 3.14 2.63
N LEU A 211 10.94 2.71 2.85
CA LEU A 211 12.12 3.38 2.30
C LEU A 211 12.13 3.37 0.78
N GLN A 212 11.75 2.24 0.16
CA GLN A 212 11.56 2.14 -1.28
C GLN A 212 10.51 3.14 -1.77
N ALA A 213 9.33 3.18 -1.13
CA ALA A 213 8.27 4.13 -1.47
C ALA A 213 8.75 5.59 -1.37
N VAL A 214 9.43 5.94 -0.27
CA VAL A 214 9.98 7.30 -0.05
C VAL A 214 11.06 7.63 -1.08
N GLY A 215 11.92 6.67 -1.43
CA GLY A 215 12.91 6.81 -2.49
C GLY A 215 12.26 7.10 -3.85
N SER A 216 11.22 6.36 -4.21
CA SER A 216 10.44 6.59 -5.44
C SER A 216 9.82 8.00 -5.45
N LEU A 217 9.22 8.45 -4.34
CA LEU A 217 8.70 9.81 -4.21
C LEU A 217 9.80 10.86 -4.40
N ALA A 218 10.97 10.65 -3.81
CA ALA A 218 12.10 11.57 -3.95
C ALA A 218 12.59 11.64 -5.41
N LEU A 219 12.67 10.51 -6.12
CA LEU A 219 13.00 10.49 -7.55
C LEU A 219 11.96 11.22 -8.40
N VAL A 220 10.68 11.07 -8.10
CA VAL A 220 9.59 11.82 -8.75
C VAL A 220 9.78 13.33 -8.55
N GLN A 221 10.11 13.75 -7.33
CA GLN A 221 10.38 15.16 -7.04
C GLN A 221 11.62 15.68 -7.76
N CYS A 222 12.70 14.90 -7.83
CA CYS A 222 13.91 15.23 -8.60
C CYS A 222 13.59 15.38 -10.10
N ALA A 223 12.84 14.44 -10.67
CA ALA A 223 12.42 14.49 -12.07
C ALA A 223 11.56 15.74 -12.35
N ALA A 224 10.59 16.04 -11.47
CA ALA A 224 9.75 17.23 -11.59
C ALA A 224 10.56 18.53 -11.52
N ARG A 225 11.57 18.61 -10.65
CA ARG A 225 12.50 19.74 -10.53
C ARG A 225 13.54 19.82 -11.66
N GLY A 226 13.63 18.81 -12.52
CA GLY A 226 14.57 18.77 -13.63
C GLY A 226 16.02 18.51 -13.21
N VAL A 227 16.24 17.74 -12.13
CA VAL A 227 17.58 17.32 -11.71
C VAL A 227 18.23 16.49 -12.83
N VAL A 228 19.43 16.87 -13.24
CA VAL A 228 20.14 16.25 -14.37
C VAL A 228 20.39 14.76 -14.09
N GLY A 229 20.09 13.91 -15.07
CA GLY A 229 20.30 12.46 -14.98
C GLY A 229 19.20 11.69 -14.28
N VAL A 230 18.15 12.36 -13.77
CA VAL A 230 16.97 11.71 -13.18
C VAL A 230 15.79 11.85 -14.13
N SER A 231 15.31 10.73 -14.66
CA SER A 231 14.09 10.65 -15.47
C SER A 231 13.17 9.60 -14.90
N VAL A 232 11.92 9.98 -14.66
CA VAL A 232 10.86 9.07 -14.22
C VAL A 232 9.76 9.09 -15.28
N GLU A 233 9.36 7.91 -15.74
CA GLU A 233 8.33 7.75 -16.76
C GLU A 233 7.03 8.42 -16.31
N GLY A 234 6.37 9.17 -17.20
CA GLY A 234 5.14 9.90 -16.88
C GLY A 234 5.33 11.21 -16.11
N VAL A 235 6.55 11.58 -15.69
CA VAL A 235 6.84 12.86 -15.03
C VAL A 235 7.62 13.76 -15.99
N ALA A 236 6.97 14.82 -16.50
CA ALA A 236 7.63 15.78 -17.37
C ALA A 236 8.66 16.63 -16.60
N SER A 237 9.92 16.60 -17.05
CA SER A 237 11.01 17.36 -16.46
C SER A 237 10.76 18.87 -16.49
N GLY A 238 10.84 19.52 -15.33
CA GLY A 238 10.81 20.99 -15.21
C GLY A 238 9.47 21.67 -15.54
N ARG A 239 8.37 20.91 -15.70
CA ARG A 239 7.04 21.43 -16.05
C ARG A 239 5.86 20.78 -15.32
N SER A 240 6.10 19.71 -14.57
CA SER A 240 5.07 19.04 -13.76
C SER A 240 4.98 19.66 -12.36
N GLN A 241 3.81 19.59 -11.74
CA GLN A 241 3.50 20.22 -10.45
C GLN A 241 4.25 19.59 -9.26
N GLY A 242 5.14 18.60 -9.50
CA GLY A 242 5.84 17.85 -8.48
C GLY A 242 4.91 16.99 -7.63
N LEU A 243 5.40 16.54 -6.48
CA LEU A 243 4.54 15.94 -5.46
C LEU A 243 3.55 16.98 -4.92
N PRO A 244 2.34 16.56 -4.50
CA PRO A 244 1.44 17.44 -3.77
C PRO A 244 2.16 18.05 -2.54
N PRO A 245 1.92 19.33 -2.20
CA PRO A 245 2.60 19.99 -1.09
C PRO A 245 2.10 19.45 0.25
N ALA A 246 2.57 18.25 0.63
CA ALA A 246 2.39 17.73 1.97
C ALA A 246 3.50 18.25 2.88
N ALA A 247 3.07 18.76 4.03
CA ALA A 247 3.95 19.00 5.16
C ALA A 247 3.75 17.87 6.17
N SER A 248 4.82 17.50 6.88
CA SER A 248 4.69 16.70 8.09
C SER A 248 4.02 17.53 9.19
N ALA A 249 3.63 16.90 10.30
CA ALA A 249 2.99 17.54 11.45
C ALA A 249 3.79 18.76 11.97
N ASP A 250 5.12 18.75 11.80
CA ASP A 250 6.03 19.83 12.19
C ASP A 250 6.12 20.99 11.18
N GLY A 251 5.26 21.02 10.14
CA GLY A 251 5.22 22.07 9.12
C GLY A 251 6.37 22.02 8.09
N ARG A 252 7.21 20.98 8.14
CA ARG A 252 8.34 20.78 7.21
C ARG A 252 7.88 20.07 5.93
N PRO A 253 8.55 20.31 4.78
CA PRO A 253 8.32 19.51 3.57
C PRO A 253 8.46 18.02 3.86
N LEU A 254 7.56 17.20 3.33
CA LEU A 254 7.49 15.76 3.62
C LEU A 254 8.84 15.04 3.43
N LEU A 255 9.50 15.25 2.29
CA LEU A 255 10.79 14.59 2.00
C LEU A 255 11.91 15.06 2.94
N ALA A 256 11.89 16.33 3.36
CA ALA A 256 12.84 16.86 4.35
C ALA A 256 12.63 16.23 5.73
N HIS A 257 11.37 16.00 6.12
CA HIS A 257 11.03 15.27 7.35
C HIS A 257 11.55 13.82 7.29
N PHE A 258 11.29 13.10 6.19
CA PHE A 258 11.79 11.72 6.02
C PHE A 258 13.32 11.63 6.00
N LEU A 259 14.00 12.56 5.33
CA LEU A 259 15.46 12.65 5.34
C LEU A 259 16.00 12.79 6.77
N ARG A 260 15.43 13.70 7.57
CA ARG A 260 15.83 13.89 8.96
C ARG A 260 15.55 12.67 9.83
N ALA A 261 14.38 12.05 9.67
CA ALA A 261 14.02 10.85 10.41
C ALA A 261 14.97 9.68 10.10
N LEU A 262 15.33 9.51 8.82
CA LEU A 262 16.26 8.49 8.37
C LEU A 262 17.68 8.74 8.90
N VAL A 263 18.20 9.96 8.76
CA VAL A 263 19.52 10.33 9.32
C VAL A 263 19.55 10.16 10.84
N GLY A 264 18.51 10.62 11.55
CA GLY A 264 18.41 10.48 12.99
C GLY A 264 18.39 9.02 13.46
N ARG A 265 17.79 8.11 12.67
CA ARG A 265 17.80 6.67 12.92
C ARG A 265 19.16 6.04 12.63
N LEU A 266 19.82 6.42 11.53
CA LEU A 266 21.17 5.92 11.19
C LEU A 266 22.25 6.39 12.16
N LEU A 267 22.14 7.61 12.68
CA LEU A 267 23.07 8.17 13.67
C LEU A 267 22.78 7.71 15.10
N GLY A 268 21.75 6.87 15.31
CA GLY A 268 21.36 6.38 16.64
C GLY A 268 20.79 7.47 17.56
N VAL A 269 20.44 8.64 17.05
CA VAL A 269 19.91 9.76 17.86
C VAL A 269 18.49 9.45 18.35
N ALA A 270 17.73 8.66 17.60
CA ALA A 270 16.36 8.27 17.96
C ALA A 270 16.27 7.24 19.12
N SER A 271 17.33 6.49 19.43
CA SER A 271 17.29 5.47 20.50
C SER A 271 17.50 6.03 21.91
N ARG A 272 17.82 7.33 22.06
CA ARG A 272 18.00 7.97 23.38
C ARG A 272 16.75 8.65 23.96
N GLY A 273 15.67 8.82 23.16
CA GLY A 273 14.45 9.50 23.59
C GLY A 273 13.35 8.60 24.19
N ALA A 274 13.38 7.30 23.94
CA ALA A 274 12.31 6.36 24.32
C ALA A 274 12.69 5.35 25.42
N ALA A 275 13.95 5.31 25.86
CA ALA A 275 14.44 4.40 26.90
C ALA A 275 14.27 4.95 28.34
N ALA A 276 13.19 5.69 28.60
CA ALA A 276 12.81 6.17 29.92
C ALA A 276 11.42 5.68 30.33
N ALA A 277 11.10 4.41 30.06
CA ALA A 277 10.02 3.71 30.73
C ALA A 277 10.27 2.20 30.74
N THR A 278 10.42 1.66 31.96
CA THR A 278 10.52 0.25 32.38
C THR A 278 11.82 -0.53 32.13
N PRO A 279 12.52 -0.97 33.20
CA PRO A 279 13.61 -1.93 33.14
C PRO A 279 13.09 -3.36 33.34
N GLN A 280 13.47 -4.32 32.50
CA GLN A 280 13.79 -5.70 32.92
C GLN A 280 14.19 -6.58 31.73
N GLY A 281 15.31 -7.29 31.89
CA GLY A 281 15.62 -8.50 31.14
C GLY A 281 16.84 -8.39 30.23
N GLY A 282 18.03 -8.62 30.79
CA GLY A 282 19.28 -8.69 30.06
C GLY A 282 19.29 -9.84 29.05
N GLY A 283 19.57 -9.50 27.79
CA GLY A 283 19.69 -10.45 26.68
C GLY A 283 19.83 -9.75 25.32
N GLU A 284 20.76 -8.81 25.17
CA GLU A 284 21.08 -8.16 23.88
C GLU A 284 22.58 -8.29 23.65
N SER A 285 23.07 -8.71 22.48
CA SER A 285 23.55 -7.70 21.54
C SER A 285 23.79 -8.16 20.09
N VAL A 286 23.59 -9.45 19.74
CA VAL A 286 23.91 -9.91 18.37
C VAL A 286 22.80 -9.59 17.36
N GLY A 287 21.53 -9.75 17.74
CA GLY A 287 20.39 -9.51 16.84
C GLY A 287 20.10 -8.04 16.54
N SER A 288 20.50 -7.10 17.42
CA SER A 288 20.26 -5.66 17.19
C SER A 288 21.25 -5.06 16.18
N ALA A 289 22.51 -5.50 16.18
CA ALA A 289 23.51 -4.98 15.25
C ALA A 289 23.27 -5.46 13.81
N GLU A 290 22.80 -6.70 13.63
CA GLU A 290 22.39 -7.20 12.32
C GLU A 290 21.17 -6.45 11.78
N ALA A 291 20.18 -6.17 12.63
CA ALA A 291 18.99 -5.39 12.24
C ALA A 291 19.32 -3.94 11.86
N GLU A 292 20.28 -3.31 12.53
CA GLU A 292 20.75 -1.97 12.17
C GLU A 292 21.53 -1.95 10.85
N ARG A 293 22.39 -2.95 10.63
CA ARG A 293 23.11 -3.10 9.36
C ARG A 293 22.16 -3.34 8.19
N ASP A 294 21.18 -4.20 8.39
CA ASP A 294 20.12 -4.49 7.45
C ASP A 294 19.29 -3.24 7.11
N PHE A 295 18.98 -2.42 8.11
CA PHE A 295 18.29 -1.15 7.90
C PHE A 295 19.17 -0.16 7.13
N ALA A 296 20.47 -0.08 7.43
CA ALA A 296 21.39 0.81 6.74
C ALA A 296 21.53 0.48 5.24
N GLU A 297 21.55 -0.81 4.89
CA GLU A 297 21.53 -1.26 3.49
C GLU A 297 20.24 -0.86 2.78
N CYS A 298 19.08 -1.04 3.43
CA CYS A 298 17.80 -0.57 2.89
C CYS A 298 17.73 0.96 2.76
N ALA A 299 18.35 1.68 3.69
CA ALA A 299 18.32 3.13 3.74
C ALA A 299 19.23 3.77 2.68
N SER A 300 20.33 3.12 2.29
CA SER A 300 21.27 3.69 1.31
C SER A 300 20.62 3.98 -0.04
N ASP A 301 19.70 3.11 -0.48
CA ASP A 301 19.02 3.25 -1.77
C ASP A 301 18.10 4.48 -1.79
N ALA A 302 17.39 4.73 -0.69
CA ALA A 302 16.51 5.89 -0.55
C ALA A 302 17.30 7.19 -0.26
N MET A 303 18.43 7.08 0.42
CA MET A 303 19.20 8.23 0.93
C MET A 303 19.67 9.15 -0.19
N LEU A 304 20.24 8.59 -1.27
CA LEU A 304 20.73 9.41 -2.38
C LEU A 304 19.60 10.19 -3.03
N ALA A 305 18.45 9.55 -3.27
CA ALA A 305 17.29 10.21 -3.86
C ALA A 305 16.77 11.33 -2.95
N LEU A 306 16.70 11.10 -1.63
CA LEU A 306 16.26 12.10 -0.66
C LEU A 306 17.20 13.31 -0.57
N VAL A 307 18.52 13.07 -0.57
CA VAL A 307 19.53 14.16 -0.55
C VAL A 307 19.46 14.98 -1.84
N LEU A 308 19.30 14.33 -2.99
CA LEU A 308 19.14 15.03 -4.27
C LEU A 308 17.84 15.82 -4.33
N ALA A 309 16.76 15.29 -3.75
CA ALA A 309 15.49 15.98 -3.69
C ALA A 309 15.59 17.21 -2.77
N GLU A 310 16.10 17.07 -1.55
CA GLU A 310 16.08 18.13 -0.52
C GLU A 310 17.49 18.54 -0.06
N GLN A 311 18.28 19.08 -1.00
CA GLN A 311 19.66 19.52 -0.74
C GLN A 311 19.77 20.56 0.39
N ALA A 312 18.80 21.49 0.47
CA ALA A 312 18.78 22.52 1.53
C ALA A 312 18.56 21.92 2.92
N ALA A 313 17.69 20.91 3.04
CA ALA A 313 17.45 20.24 4.30
C ALA A 313 18.66 19.39 4.73
N PHE A 314 19.33 18.75 3.75
CA PHE A 314 20.57 18.01 4.03
C PHE A 314 21.70 18.93 4.49
N GLY A 315 21.90 20.08 3.84
CA GLY A 315 22.89 21.08 4.24
C GLY A 315 22.71 21.52 5.68
N GLY A 316 21.48 21.84 6.08
CA GLY A 316 21.18 22.20 7.48
C GLY A 316 21.41 21.07 8.49
N LEU A 317 21.32 19.80 8.10
CA LEU A 317 21.65 18.67 8.97
C LEU A 317 23.16 18.45 9.13
N CYS A 318 23.98 18.91 8.18
CA CYS A 318 25.44 18.82 8.29
C CYS A 318 26.05 19.94 9.13
N GLU A 319 25.32 21.04 9.32
CA GLU A 319 25.73 22.19 10.13
C GLU A 319 25.30 22.09 11.61
N GLU A 320 24.34 21.21 11.93
CA GLU A 320 23.88 20.87 13.29
C GLU A 320 24.77 19.82 13.99
#